data_AF-A0A974I401-F1
#
_entry.id   AF-A0A974I401-F1
#
_cell.length_a   1.000
_cell.length_b   1.000
_cell.length_c   1.000
_cell.angle_alpha   90.00
_cell.angle_beta   90.00
_cell.angle_gamma   90.00
#
_symmetry.space_group_name_H-M   'P 1'
#
loop_
_entity.id
_entity.type
_entity.pdbx_description
1 polymer ?
#
loop_
_entity_poly.entity_id
_entity_poly.type
_entity_poly.pdbx_seq_one_letter_code
_entity_poly.pdbx_strand_id
1 'polypeptide(L)'
;IQYNIQTVEVDGRTTKKLITNLRPKTHYSFILTNRGNTLGGLQQTVAARTAPNMLGQKPMVTRKPDPDGSITVLLPEVETSEPVRIYYIVVVPLKKSRDHFLNPWGSPEEMDLEELIQSIPKVYRRSLRHLLHLEFPKPYIAAGFRTLPGHFTLGDQKIYYGFENKALEIGQKYVFFLLAMLEGAEA
;
A
#
# COMPACT_ATOMS: atom_id res chain seq x y z
N ILE A 1 15.83 18.04 -2.40
CA ILE A 1 15.65 17.45 -1.05
C ILE A 1 17.04 17.10 -0.50
N GLN A 2 17.34 17.46 0.75
CA GLN A 2 18.58 17.10 1.43
C GLN A 2 18.27 16.27 2.68
N TYR A 3 19.01 15.18 2.89
CA TYR A 3 18.94 14.32 4.09
C TYR A 3 20.21 13.49 4.20
N ASN A 4 20.71 13.24 5.42
CA ASN A 4 21.93 12.44 5.67
C ASN A 4 23.10 12.74 4.71
N ILE A 5 23.36 14.03 4.44
CA ILE A 5 24.43 14.51 3.54
C ILE A 5 24.17 14.20 2.05
N GLN A 6 23.08 13.51 1.71
CA GLN A 6 22.64 13.26 0.35
C GLN A 6 21.78 14.41 -0.17
N THR A 7 21.92 14.69 -1.47
CA THR A 7 21.04 15.61 -2.19
C THR A 7 20.30 14.87 -3.29
N VAL A 8 18.98 14.93 -3.25
CA VAL A 8 18.08 14.36 -4.26
C VAL A 8 17.42 15.50 -5.02
N GLU A 9 17.63 15.52 -6.32
CA GLU A 9 16.96 16.43 -7.25
C GLU A 9 15.58 15.91 -7.61
N VAL A 10 14.62 16.83 -7.69
CA VAL A 10 13.21 16.54 -7.92
C VAL A 10 12.71 17.55 -8.93
N ASP A 11 11.96 17.09 -9.92
CA ASP A 11 11.29 17.95 -10.89
C ASP A 11 10.23 18.78 -10.18
N GLY A 12 10.26 20.10 -10.36
CA GLY A 12 9.31 21.04 -9.76
C GLY A 12 7.85 20.84 -10.19
N ARG A 13 7.59 20.05 -11.23
CA ARG A 13 6.23 19.65 -11.64
C ARG A 13 5.66 18.48 -10.84
N THR A 14 6.51 17.77 -10.09
CA THR A 14 6.09 16.60 -9.31
C THR A 14 5.75 16.98 -7.88
N THR A 15 4.69 16.37 -7.34
CA THR A 15 4.24 16.57 -5.94
C THR A 15 4.66 15.44 -5.02
N LYS A 16 5.19 14.33 -5.57
CA LYS A 16 5.58 13.12 -4.83
C LYS A 16 6.97 12.64 -5.26
N LYS A 17 7.74 12.15 -4.29
CA LYS A 17 9.05 11.53 -4.52
C LYS A 17 9.24 10.36 -3.55
N LEU A 18 9.51 9.17 -4.10
CA LEU A 18 9.92 8.02 -3.31
C LEU A 18 11.38 8.18 -2.89
N ILE A 19 11.65 8.03 -1.58
CA ILE A 19 12.99 7.98 -0.99
C ILE A 19 13.21 6.54 -0.51
N THR A 20 14.22 5.88 -1.05
CA THR A 20 14.52 4.46 -0.78
C THR A 20 15.82 4.30 0.01
N ASN A 21 16.18 3.06 0.35
CA ASN A 21 17.42 2.71 1.04
C ASN A 21 17.60 3.39 2.41
N LEU A 22 16.49 3.68 3.09
CA LEU A 22 16.49 4.16 4.47
C LEU A 22 16.58 2.99 5.45
N ARG A 23 17.16 3.25 6.62
CA ARG A 23 17.21 2.26 7.70
C ARG A 23 15.83 2.15 8.36
N PRO A 24 15.38 0.93 8.70
CA PRO A 24 14.14 0.72 9.47
C PRO A 24 14.21 1.39 10.85
N LYS A 25 13.05 1.68 11.45
CA LYS A 25 12.92 2.25 12.82
C LYS A 25 13.83 3.46 13.07
N THR A 26 14.01 4.32 12.08
CA THR A 26 14.97 5.43 12.13
C THR A 26 14.27 6.75 11.81
N HIS A 27 14.60 7.79 12.58
CA HIS A 27 14.11 9.15 12.34
C HIS A 27 15.00 9.85 11.31
N TYR A 28 14.37 10.47 10.32
CA TYR A 28 15.01 11.26 9.28
C TYR A 28 14.42 12.66 9.26
N SER A 29 15.28 13.65 8.99
CA SER A 29 14.88 15.02 8.72
C SER A 29 15.23 15.34 7.27
N PHE A 30 14.25 15.83 6.53
CA PHE A 30 14.34 16.17 5.12
C PHE A 30 14.21 17.67 4.96
N ILE A 31 15.20 18.28 4.32
CA ILE A 31 15.18 19.70 3.99
C ILE A 31 14.77 19.84 2.51
N LEU A 32 13.68 20.54 2.26
CA LEU A 32 13.17 20.85 0.94
C LEU A 32 13.55 22.30 0.63
N THR A 33 14.27 22.50 -0.48
CA THR A 33 14.72 23.81 -0.96
C THR A 33 14.47 23.90 -2.46
N ASN A 34 13.90 25.01 -2.92
CA ASN A 34 13.80 25.30 -4.35
C ASN A 34 15.15 25.78 -4.89
N ARG A 35 15.66 25.15 -5.96
CA ARG A 35 16.90 25.59 -6.63
C ARG A 35 16.56 26.69 -7.64
N GLY A 36 17.15 27.88 -7.45
CA GLY A 36 17.06 28.98 -8.43
C GLY A 36 16.64 30.33 -7.87
N ASN A 37 16.34 30.44 -6.57
CA ASN A 37 16.00 31.74 -5.97
C ASN A 37 17.22 32.36 -5.28
N THR A 38 17.79 33.41 -5.87
CA THR A 38 18.90 34.21 -5.32
C THR A 38 18.49 35.10 -4.14
N LEU A 39 17.19 35.14 -3.80
CA LEU A 39 16.60 35.95 -2.73
C LEU A 39 15.82 35.07 -1.74
N GLY A 40 16.51 34.33 -0.88
CA GLY A 40 15.89 33.66 0.28
C GLY A 40 14.82 32.63 -0.09
N GLY A 41 15.16 31.68 -0.97
CA GLY A 41 14.24 30.63 -1.42
C GLY A 41 13.60 29.86 -0.25
N LEU A 42 12.33 29.48 -0.43
CA LEU A 42 11.57 28.71 0.56
C LEU A 42 12.33 27.44 0.94
N GLN A 43 12.66 27.33 2.23
CA GLN A 43 13.20 26.14 2.85
C GLN A 43 12.17 25.59 3.83
N GLN A 44 11.81 24.32 3.68
CA GLN A 44 10.93 23.61 4.60
C GLN A 44 11.67 22.39 5.15
N THR A 45 11.54 22.15 6.45
CA THR A 45 12.06 20.94 7.09
C THR A 45 10.89 20.04 7.46
N VAL A 46 10.96 18.77 7.07
CA VAL A 46 9.95 17.75 7.37
C VAL A 46 10.66 16.58 8.02
N ALA A 47 10.14 16.10 9.14
CA ALA A 47 10.65 14.90 9.80
C ALA A 47 9.73 13.71 9.52
N ALA A 48 10.32 12.53 9.38
CA ALA A 48 9.59 11.27 9.28
C ALA A 48 10.36 10.15 9.99
N ARG A 49 9.63 9.18 10.53
CA ARG A 49 10.19 7.96 11.10
C ARG A 49 9.86 6.79 10.17
N THR A 50 10.87 6.01 9.81
CA THR A 50 10.64 4.76 9.07
C THR A 50 10.02 3.70 9.96
N ALA A 51 9.14 2.88 9.40
CA ALA A 51 8.55 1.74 10.09
C ALA A 51 9.63 0.71 10.50
N PRO A 52 9.39 -0.12 11.53
CA PRO A 52 10.23 -1.28 11.79
C PRO A 52 10.07 -2.33 10.68
N ASN A 53 11.04 -3.23 10.55
CA ASN A 53 10.89 -4.41 9.71
C ASN A 53 9.98 -5.41 10.42
N MET A 54 8.72 -5.50 10.00
CA MET A 54 7.69 -6.29 10.68
C MET A 54 7.48 -7.68 10.08
N LEU A 55 7.64 -7.82 8.77
CA LEU A 55 7.30 -9.03 8.04
C LEU A 55 8.59 -9.71 7.57
N GLY A 56 8.99 -10.77 8.27
CA GLY A 56 10.16 -11.58 7.90
C GLY A 56 9.91 -12.49 6.69
N GLN A 57 8.64 -12.76 6.36
CA GLN A 57 8.25 -13.68 5.30
C GLN A 57 7.09 -13.11 4.46
N LYS A 58 7.04 -13.52 3.20
CA LYS A 58 5.94 -13.17 2.29
C LYS A 58 4.75 -14.09 2.54
N PRO A 59 3.51 -13.57 2.44
CA PRO A 59 2.33 -14.43 2.39
C PRO A 59 2.44 -15.47 1.27
N MET A 60 1.88 -16.66 1.50
CA MET A 60 1.89 -17.76 0.54
C MET A 60 0.48 -18.08 0.07
N VAL A 61 0.34 -18.49 -1.19
CA VAL A 61 -0.95 -18.92 -1.77
C VAL A 61 -0.99 -20.44 -1.79
N THR A 62 -2.11 -21.04 -1.36
CA THR A 62 -2.32 -22.47 -1.56
C THR A 62 -2.45 -22.77 -3.05
N ARG A 63 -1.80 -23.82 -3.56
CA ARG A 63 -1.61 -24.04 -5.01
C ARG A 63 -2.90 -24.20 -5.82
N LYS A 64 -4.05 -24.46 -5.19
CA LYS A 64 -5.32 -24.67 -5.87
C LYS A 64 -6.38 -23.68 -5.38
N PRO A 65 -7.11 -23.02 -6.29
CA PRO A 65 -8.34 -22.32 -5.95
C PRO A 65 -9.42 -23.31 -5.52
N ASP A 66 -10.30 -22.84 -4.65
CA ASP A 66 -11.50 -23.54 -4.21
C ASP A 66 -12.55 -23.58 -5.35
N PRO A 67 -13.58 -24.44 -5.26
CA PRO A 67 -14.58 -24.59 -6.33
C PRO A 67 -15.34 -23.31 -6.68
N ASP A 68 -15.41 -22.35 -5.76
CA ASP A 68 -16.03 -21.04 -5.93
C ASP A 68 -15.08 -19.99 -6.53
N GLY A 69 -13.84 -20.37 -6.85
CA GLY A 69 -12.81 -19.50 -7.40
C GLY A 69 -12.03 -18.69 -6.36
N SER A 70 -12.37 -18.83 -5.07
CA SER A 70 -11.59 -18.22 -3.99
C SER A 70 -10.26 -18.96 -3.79
N ILE A 71 -9.30 -18.32 -3.12
CA ILE A 71 -8.00 -18.92 -2.79
C ILE A 71 -7.71 -18.75 -1.32
N THR A 72 -7.16 -19.78 -0.69
CA THR A 72 -6.64 -19.66 0.67
C THR A 72 -5.22 -19.11 0.62
N VAL A 73 -4.95 -18.06 1.40
CA VAL A 73 -3.62 -17.48 1.60
C VAL A 73 -3.17 -17.74 3.03
N LEU A 74 -1.92 -18.17 3.18
CA LEU A 74 -1.22 -18.29 4.44
C LEU A 74 -0.53 -16.96 4.74
N LEU A 75 -0.85 -16.39 5.88
CA LEU A 75 -0.32 -15.11 6.31
C LEU A 75 0.81 -15.35 7.32
N PRO A 76 1.92 -14.61 7.23
CA PRO A 76 3.04 -14.77 8.15
C PRO A 76 2.67 -14.31 9.56
N GLU A 77 3.30 -14.91 10.56
CA GLU A 77 3.29 -14.32 11.90
C GLU A 77 4.07 -13.00 11.90
N VAL A 78 3.57 -12.03 12.67
CA VAL A 78 4.15 -10.69 12.75
C VAL A 78 4.75 -10.50 14.14
N GLU A 79 6.07 -10.53 14.22
CA GLU A 79 6.80 -10.16 15.43
C GLU A 79 7.17 -8.67 15.34
N THR A 80 6.41 -7.81 16.04
CA THR A 80 6.68 -6.37 16.06
C THR A 80 6.70 -5.85 17.49
N SER A 81 7.69 -5.00 17.78
CA SER A 81 7.76 -4.27 19.05
C SER A 81 6.82 -3.07 19.11
N GLU A 82 6.33 -2.60 17.96
CA GLU A 82 5.47 -1.41 17.84
C GLU A 82 4.00 -1.84 17.71
N PRO A 83 3.08 -1.14 18.39
CA PRO A 83 1.65 -1.44 18.33
C PRO A 83 1.09 -1.19 16.92
N VAL A 84 0.41 -2.20 16.39
CA VAL A 84 -0.25 -2.13 15.09
C VAL A 84 -1.71 -1.82 15.29
N ARG A 85 -2.18 -0.73 14.68
CA ARG A 85 -3.58 -0.33 14.71
C ARG A 85 -4.44 -1.27 13.89
N ILE A 86 -3.99 -1.60 12.68
CA ILE A 86 -4.71 -2.44 11.73
C ILE A 86 -3.78 -2.97 10.63
N TYR A 87 -4.02 -4.21 10.23
CA TYR A 87 -3.47 -4.83 9.03
C TYR A 87 -4.51 -4.80 7.91
N TYR A 88 -4.09 -4.43 6.72
CA TYR A 88 -4.89 -4.51 5.50
C TYR A 88 -4.32 -5.56 4.54
N ILE A 89 -5.21 -6.29 3.89
CA ILE A 89 -4.87 -7.12 2.74
C ILE A 89 -5.19 -6.31 1.49
N VAL A 90 -4.15 -5.86 0.79
CA VAL A 90 -4.28 -5.09 -0.46
C VAL A 90 -4.15 -6.03 -1.64
N VAL A 91 -5.08 -5.93 -2.58
CA VAL A 91 -5.13 -6.74 -3.81
C VAL A 91 -4.93 -5.83 -5.00
N VAL A 92 -4.01 -6.23 -5.88
CA VAL A 92 -3.59 -5.51 -7.07
C VAL A 92 -3.87 -6.37 -8.31
N PRO A 93 -4.89 -6.02 -9.11
CA PRO A 93 -5.10 -6.65 -10.40
C PRO A 93 -3.92 -6.36 -11.34
N LEU A 94 -3.38 -7.39 -12.00
CA LEU A 94 -2.27 -7.25 -12.94
C LEU A 94 -2.75 -6.93 -14.34
N LYS A 95 -2.10 -5.99 -15.03
CA LYS A 95 -2.50 -5.60 -16.38
C LYS A 95 -2.07 -6.66 -17.39
N LYS A 96 -3.03 -7.25 -18.09
CA LYS A 96 -2.74 -8.17 -19.20
C LYS A 96 -2.21 -7.38 -20.39
N SER A 97 -1.03 -7.75 -20.87
CA SER A 97 -0.37 -7.18 -22.04
C SER A 97 0.03 -8.31 -22.98
N ARG A 98 -0.66 -8.45 -24.11
CA ARG A 98 -0.49 -9.54 -25.09
C ARG A 98 -0.45 -10.93 -24.41
N ASP A 99 0.75 -11.43 -24.11
CA ASP A 99 1.00 -12.77 -23.52
C ASP A 99 1.46 -12.76 -22.06
N HIS A 100 1.70 -11.58 -21.47
CA HIS A 100 2.22 -11.46 -20.11
C HIS A 100 1.35 -10.56 -19.23
N PHE A 101 1.46 -10.76 -17.92
CA PHE A 101 0.82 -9.91 -16.92
C PHE A 101 1.88 -8.96 -16.34
N LEU A 102 1.60 -7.67 -16.40
CA LEU A 102 2.45 -6.62 -15.86
C LEU A 102 1.89 -6.16 -14.52
N ASN A 103 2.76 -6.08 -13.53
CA ASN A 103 2.45 -5.34 -12.32
C ASN A 103 2.60 -3.84 -12.63
N PRO A 104 1.53 -3.03 -12.54
CA PRO A 104 1.62 -1.59 -12.76
C PRO A 104 2.59 -0.88 -11.81
N TRP A 105 2.92 -1.51 -10.67
CA TRP A 105 3.95 -1.06 -9.75
C TRP A 105 5.04 -2.14 -9.60
N GLY A 106 6.33 -1.77 -9.59
CA GLY A 106 7.40 -2.76 -9.38
C GLY A 106 7.34 -3.38 -7.98
N SER A 107 6.98 -2.55 -6.99
CA SER A 107 6.88 -2.89 -5.58
C SER A 107 5.71 -2.18 -4.89
N PRO A 108 5.22 -2.69 -3.74
CA PRO A 108 4.19 -1.99 -2.95
C PRO A 108 4.59 -0.58 -2.51
N GLU A 109 5.89 -0.29 -2.39
CA GLU A 109 6.43 1.02 -1.98
C GLU A 109 6.26 2.10 -3.06
N GLU A 110 6.13 1.69 -4.33
CA GLU A 110 5.86 2.59 -5.46
C GLU A 110 4.37 2.95 -5.58
N MET A 111 3.50 2.25 -4.87
CA MET A 111 2.06 2.51 -4.90
C MET A 111 1.72 3.78 -4.13
N ASP A 112 0.76 4.53 -4.66
CA ASP A 112 0.16 5.65 -3.93
C ASP A 112 -0.81 5.14 -2.86
N LEU A 113 -0.24 4.71 -1.73
CA LEU A 113 -1.00 4.16 -0.60
C LEU A 113 -1.97 5.18 -0.01
N GLU A 114 -1.68 6.47 -0.16
CA GLU A 114 -2.57 7.52 0.33
C GLU A 114 -3.87 7.56 -0.49
N GLU A 115 -3.80 7.49 -1.82
CA GLU A 115 -5.00 7.39 -2.66
C GLU A 115 -5.79 6.11 -2.34
N LEU A 116 -5.10 4.98 -2.18
CA LEU A 116 -5.72 3.71 -1.80
C LEU A 116 -6.46 3.82 -0.45
N ILE A 117 -5.81 4.40 0.56
CA ILE A 117 -6.39 4.57 1.90
C ILE A 117 -7.50 5.63 1.89
N GLN A 118 -7.38 6.69 1.10
CA GLN A 118 -8.43 7.70 0.98
C GLN A 118 -9.65 7.18 0.21
N SER A 119 -9.46 6.22 -0.70
CA SER A 119 -10.54 5.52 -1.40
C SER A 119 -11.32 4.56 -0.50
N ILE A 120 -10.79 4.22 0.68
CA ILE A 120 -11.55 3.55 1.73
C ILE A 120 -12.73 4.46 2.04
N PRO A 121 -13.98 4.04 1.77
CA PRO A 121 -15.12 4.84 2.17
C PRO A 121 -15.06 4.97 3.69
N LYS A 122 -14.66 6.15 4.19
CA LYS A 122 -14.93 6.55 5.56
C LYS A 122 -16.43 6.34 5.72
N VAL A 123 -16.79 5.32 6.48
CA VAL A 123 -18.17 4.99 6.82
C VAL A 123 -18.88 6.33 7.12
N TYR A 124 -19.96 6.62 6.39
CA TYR A 124 -20.76 7.87 6.39
C TYR A 124 -20.49 8.97 5.34
N ARG A 125 -20.34 8.66 4.05
CA ARG A 125 -21.02 9.48 3.02
C ARG A 125 -21.69 8.64 1.94
N ARG A 126 -22.99 8.89 1.77
CA ARG A 126 -23.82 8.39 0.67
C ARG A 126 -23.33 8.97 -0.66
N SER A 127 -23.38 8.12 -1.69
CA SER A 127 -23.30 8.38 -3.15
C SER A 127 -21.97 8.96 -3.67
N LEU A 128 -21.42 8.48 -4.79
CA LEU A 128 -22.06 8.30 -6.09
C LEU A 128 -21.59 7.00 -6.78
N ARG A 129 -22.56 6.17 -7.18
CA ARG A 129 -22.41 5.42 -8.43
C ARG A 129 -22.26 6.49 -9.52
N HIS A 130 -21.19 6.44 -10.31
CA HIS A 130 -21.23 6.51 -11.77
C HIS A 130 -19.81 6.65 -12.34
N LEU A 131 -19.61 5.92 -13.44
CA LEU A 131 -18.54 6.03 -14.43
C LEU A 131 -17.16 5.59 -13.97
N LEU A 132 -16.80 4.36 -14.34
CA LEU A 132 -15.75 4.09 -15.34
C LEU A 132 -15.73 2.58 -15.61
N HIS A 133 -16.59 2.11 -16.51
CA HIS A 133 -16.54 0.74 -17.05
C HIS A 133 -15.40 0.57 -18.10
N LEU A 134 -14.42 1.48 -18.07
CA LEU A 134 -13.33 1.61 -19.04
C LEU A 134 -11.95 1.77 -18.35
N GLU A 135 -11.90 1.95 -17.03
CA GLU A 135 -10.64 1.95 -16.29
C GLU A 135 -10.28 0.53 -15.87
N PHE A 136 -9.02 0.16 -16.08
CA PHE A 136 -8.45 -1.09 -15.61
C PHE A 136 -8.72 -1.26 -14.10
N PRO A 137 -9.03 -2.48 -13.60
CA PRO A 137 -9.38 -2.69 -12.20
C PRO A 137 -8.34 -2.09 -11.25
N LYS A 138 -8.78 -1.15 -10.40
CA LYS A 138 -7.91 -0.47 -9.44
C LYS A 138 -7.56 -1.41 -8.28
N PRO A 139 -6.39 -1.23 -7.65
CA PRO A 139 -6.10 -1.85 -6.36
C PRO A 139 -7.21 -1.58 -5.35
N TYR A 140 -7.45 -2.55 -4.48
CA TYR A 140 -8.45 -2.44 -3.44
C TYR A 140 -8.00 -3.15 -2.17
N ILE A 141 -8.63 -2.79 -1.05
CA ILE A 141 -8.46 -3.51 0.21
C ILE A 141 -9.53 -4.58 0.27
N ALA A 142 -9.11 -5.84 0.40
CA ALA A 142 -10.00 -6.99 0.52
C ALA A 142 -10.41 -7.27 1.97
N ALA A 143 -9.56 -6.90 2.92
CA ALA A 143 -9.84 -7.10 4.34
C ALA A 143 -9.02 -6.19 5.25
N GLY A 144 -9.57 -5.91 6.43
CA GLY A 144 -8.87 -5.29 7.56
C GLY A 144 -8.93 -6.18 8.81
N PHE A 145 -7.84 -6.22 9.57
CA PHE A 145 -7.72 -7.02 10.80
C PHE A 145 -6.95 -6.27 11.89
N ARG A 146 -7.44 -6.31 13.13
CA ARG A 146 -6.65 -5.82 14.29
C ARG A 146 -5.53 -6.79 14.65
N THR A 147 -5.81 -8.09 14.54
CA THR A 147 -4.84 -9.18 14.72
C THR A 147 -4.81 -9.99 13.44
N LEU A 148 -3.63 -10.16 12.85
CA LEU A 148 -3.49 -10.88 11.59
C LEU A 148 -3.81 -12.38 11.81
N PRO A 149 -4.78 -12.97 11.09
CA PRO A 149 -5.03 -14.41 11.19
C PRO A 149 -3.92 -15.19 10.48
N GLY A 150 -3.71 -16.47 10.82
CA GLY A 150 -2.71 -17.30 10.12
C GLY A 150 -3.10 -17.69 8.68
N HIS A 151 -4.39 -17.58 8.35
CA HIS A 151 -4.89 -17.79 6.99
C HIS A 151 -6.05 -16.83 6.68
N PHE A 152 -6.26 -16.58 5.39
CA PHE A 152 -7.36 -15.77 4.87
C PHE A 152 -7.85 -16.34 3.54
N THR A 153 -9.16 -16.36 3.32
CA THR A 153 -9.74 -16.79 2.04
C THR A 153 -9.94 -15.56 1.17
N LEU A 154 -9.12 -15.36 0.15
CA LEU A 154 -9.24 -14.25 -0.80
C LEU A 154 -10.25 -14.60 -1.91
N GLY A 155 -11.18 -13.69 -2.20
CA GLY A 155 -12.21 -13.88 -3.21
C GLY A 155 -13.54 -14.45 -2.73
N ASP A 156 -13.75 -14.57 -1.41
CA ASP A 156 -14.96 -15.21 -0.83
C ASP A 156 -16.19 -14.29 -0.75
N GLN A 157 -16.11 -13.07 -1.30
CA GLN A 157 -17.20 -12.09 -1.38
C GLN A 157 -17.74 -11.61 -0.01
N LYS A 158 -17.05 -11.91 1.10
CA LYS A 158 -17.44 -11.44 2.43
C LYS A 158 -16.91 -10.03 2.71
N ILE A 159 -17.50 -9.42 3.74
CA ILE A 159 -17.07 -8.13 4.26
C ILE A 159 -16.15 -8.33 5.47
N TYR A 160 -14.94 -7.76 5.42
CA TYR A 160 -13.97 -7.81 6.51
C TYR A 160 -13.60 -6.39 6.94
N TYR A 161 -14.01 -5.99 8.15
CA TYR A 161 -13.77 -4.63 8.67
C TYR A 161 -14.29 -3.52 7.74
N GLY A 162 -15.43 -3.75 7.08
CA GLY A 162 -16.04 -2.81 6.14
C GLY A 162 -15.51 -2.90 4.70
N PHE A 163 -14.56 -3.78 4.42
CA PHE A 163 -14.01 -4.00 3.08
C PHE A 163 -14.62 -5.21 2.40
N GLU A 164 -14.95 -5.08 1.12
CA GLU A 164 -15.46 -6.18 0.30
C GLU A 164 -14.31 -7.00 -0.28
N ASN A 165 -14.28 -8.28 0.08
CA ASN A 165 -13.37 -9.26 -0.50
C ASN A 165 -13.89 -9.75 -1.86
N LYS A 166 -13.77 -8.91 -2.89
CA LYS A 166 -14.33 -9.14 -4.23
C LYS A 166 -13.91 -10.49 -4.81
N ALA A 167 -14.83 -11.14 -5.50
CA ALA A 167 -14.55 -12.37 -6.26
C ALA A 167 -13.37 -12.18 -7.22
N LEU A 168 -12.53 -13.21 -7.34
CA LEU A 168 -11.42 -13.21 -8.28
C LEU A 168 -11.93 -13.55 -9.69
N GLU A 169 -11.55 -12.75 -10.68
CA GLU A 169 -11.99 -12.94 -12.06
C GLU A 169 -11.22 -14.10 -12.72
N ILE A 170 -11.95 -14.94 -13.46
CA ILE A 170 -11.36 -16.08 -14.17
C ILE A 170 -10.39 -15.54 -15.24
N GLY A 171 -9.15 -16.06 -15.22
CA GLY A 171 -8.11 -15.67 -16.16
C GLY A 171 -7.42 -14.34 -15.85
N GLN A 172 -7.85 -13.63 -14.80
CA GLN A 172 -7.17 -12.45 -14.27
C GLN A 172 -6.10 -12.88 -13.26
N LYS A 173 -4.93 -12.22 -13.28
CA LYS A 173 -3.89 -12.42 -12.28
C LYS A 173 -3.86 -11.27 -11.29
N TYR A 174 -3.50 -11.58 -10.06
CA TYR A 174 -3.43 -10.63 -8.97
C TYR A 174 -2.11 -10.79 -8.23
N VAL A 175 -1.60 -9.69 -7.70
CA VAL A 175 -0.63 -9.68 -6.61
C VAL A 175 -1.35 -9.15 -5.39
N PHE A 176 -0.97 -9.62 -4.20
CA PHE A 176 -1.46 -9.05 -2.95
C PHE A 176 -0.29 -8.84 -2.00
N PHE A 177 -0.49 -7.94 -1.04
CA PHE A 177 0.48 -7.69 0.02
C PHE A 177 -0.24 -7.26 1.30
N LEU A 178 0.51 -7.31 2.40
CA LEU A 178 0.07 -6.86 3.70
C LEU A 178 0.53 -5.42 3.93
N LEU A 179 -0.39 -4.57 4.36
CA LEU A 179 -0.12 -3.21 4.78
C LEU A 179 -0.45 -3.08 6.26
N ALA A 180 0.56 -2.86 7.10
CA ALA A 180 0.36 -2.59 8.52
C ALA A 180 0.31 -1.08 8.75
N MET A 181 -0.76 -0.59 9.36
CA MET A 181 -0.86 0.76 9.88
C MET A 181 -0.53 0.73 11.36
N LEU A 182 0.58 1.37 11.73
CA LEU A 182 1.00 1.50 13.13
C LEU A 182 0.11 2.51 13.85
N GLU A 183 0.00 2.37 15.17
CA GLU A 183 -0.48 3.49 15.97
C GLU A 183 0.51 4.67 15.83
N GLY A 184 -0.02 5.88 15.71
CA GLY A 184 0.84 7.06 15.60
C GLY A 184 1.68 7.17 16.86
N ALA A 185 2.99 7.37 16.70
CA ALA A 185 3.72 8.12 17.71
C ALA A 185 3.18 9.54 17.61
N GLU A 186 2.23 9.90 18.45
CA GLU A 186 1.99 11.32 18.74
C GLU A 186 3.34 11.90 19.13
N ALA A 187 3.78 12.91 18.38
CA ALA A 187 4.89 13.78 18.71
C ALA A 187 4.32 15.18 18.95
#